data_AF-A0A849VIF9-F1
#
_entry.id   AF-A0A849VIF9-F1
#
_cell.length_a   1.000
_cell.length_b   1.000
_cell.length_c   1.000
_cell.angle_alpha   90.00
_cell.angle_beta   90.00
_cell.angle_gamma   90.00
#
_symmetry.space_group_name_H-M   'P 1'
#
loop_
_entity.id
_entity.type
_entity.pdbx_description
1 polymer ?
#
loop_
_entity_poly.entity_id
_entity_poly.type
_entity_poly.pdbx_seq_one_letter_code
_entity_poly.pdbx_strand_id
1 'polypeptide(L)'
;MDKQYEALPKELDKLVQESYEKFSKRATNYSPLHKLSRRSAATASIFVLISASYLIAGLSLFKSTPIGDLKKLGDIVIFDLGNKALVVSIATSFVTFSIYLWLKKWQNSKKEQGSTTYPIQFYQSYFLIISTGISSLLFFEWQQLMPVFFAAGLIIFILSYSINRKFGYTRAWSRNRLYAEKVRLIDARYKSGMIFRDKAHEDLLKLLEQYEEQTHQDTVNDYISYGNSALNTLKGLRK
;
A
#
# COMPACT_ATOMS: atom_id res chain seq x y z
N MET A 1 22.99 -31.59 -24.52
CA MET A 1 23.33 -30.22 -24.07
C MET A 1 23.81 -30.34 -22.64
N ASP A 2 25.11 -30.53 -22.46
CA ASP A 2 25.75 -30.59 -21.15
C ASP A 2 25.72 -29.20 -20.52
N LYS A 3 24.83 -28.99 -19.55
CA LYS A 3 24.99 -27.89 -18.61
C LYS A 3 26.23 -28.22 -17.78
N GLN A 4 27.37 -27.61 -18.14
CA GLN A 4 28.57 -27.65 -17.31
C GLN A 4 28.19 -27.20 -15.90
N TYR A 5 28.36 -28.10 -14.94
CA TYR A 5 28.23 -27.80 -13.52
C TYR A 5 29.36 -26.82 -13.17
N GLU A 6 29.03 -25.54 -12.99
CA GLU A 6 29.97 -24.60 -12.38
C GLU A 6 30.29 -25.09 -10.96
N ALA A 7 31.58 -25.21 -10.65
CA ALA A 7 32.02 -25.63 -9.33
C ALA A 7 31.43 -24.68 -8.27
N LEU A 8 30.83 -25.27 -7.23
CA LEU A 8 30.20 -24.54 -6.12
C LEU A 8 31.18 -23.50 -5.56
N PRO A 9 30.78 -22.22 -5.41
CA PRO A 9 31.66 -21.20 -4.86
C PRO A 9 32.24 -21.63 -3.52
N LYS A 10 33.56 -21.45 -3.37
CA LYS A 10 34.34 -21.89 -2.20
C LYS A 10 33.97 -21.17 -0.89
N GLU A 11 32.99 -20.27 -0.89
CA GLU A 11 32.60 -19.46 0.26
C GLU A 11 31.07 -19.46 0.43
N LEU A 12 30.52 -20.53 1.03
CA LEU A 12 29.09 -20.65 1.34
C LEU A 12 28.60 -19.46 2.18
N ASP A 13 29.39 -19.04 3.17
CA ASP A 13 29.06 -17.92 4.06
C ASP A 13 28.88 -16.60 3.30
N LYS A 14 29.74 -16.34 2.31
CA LYS A 14 29.63 -15.16 1.45
C LYS A 14 28.36 -15.22 0.60
N LEU A 15 28.07 -16.38 -0.01
CA LEU A 15 26.88 -16.56 -0.84
C LEU A 15 25.58 -16.40 -0.02
N VAL A 16 25.56 -16.91 1.21
CA VAL A 16 24.47 -16.72 2.18
C VAL A 16 24.28 -15.25 2.49
N GLN A 17 25.36 -14.53 2.82
CA GLN A 17 25.31 -13.12 3.14
C GLN A 17 24.80 -12.29 1.96
N GLU A 18 25.38 -12.46 0.77
CA GLU A 18 24.96 -11.75 -0.44
C GLU A 18 23.48 -12.02 -0.78
N SER A 19 23.04 -13.28 -0.66
CA SER A 19 21.64 -13.65 -0.90
C SER A 19 20.70 -13.00 0.12
N TYR A 20 21.06 -13.01 1.41
CA TYR A 20 20.29 -12.39 2.46
C TYR A 20 20.17 -10.87 2.27
N GLU A 21 21.29 -10.20 1.98
CA GLU A 21 21.32 -8.76 1.73
C GLU A 21 20.49 -8.38 0.50
N LYS A 22 20.60 -9.16 -0.59
CA LYS A 22 19.80 -8.99 -1.81
C LYS A 22 18.30 -9.05 -1.52
N PHE A 23 17.84 -10.09 -0.83
CA PHE A 23 16.41 -10.25 -0.50
C PHE A 23 15.93 -9.21 0.51
N SER A 24 16.73 -8.90 1.54
CA SER A 24 16.39 -7.91 2.56
C SER A 24 16.29 -6.50 1.98
N LYS A 25 17.21 -6.12 1.08
CA LYS A 25 17.19 -4.84 0.37
C LYS A 25 15.95 -4.74 -0.52
N ARG A 26 15.62 -5.78 -1.27
CA ARG A 26 14.40 -5.84 -2.09
C ARG A 26 13.14 -5.73 -1.24
N ALA A 27 13.04 -6.49 -0.14
CA ALA A 27 11.92 -6.39 0.79
C ALA A 27 11.78 -4.97 1.35
N THR A 28 12.89 -4.33 1.74
CA THR A 28 12.88 -2.96 2.25
C THR A 28 12.38 -1.97 1.20
N ASN A 29 12.76 -2.13 -0.06
CA ASN A 29 12.30 -1.27 -1.16
C ASN A 29 10.78 -1.39 -1.42
N TYR A 30 10.21 -2.59 -1.30
CA TYR A 30 8.76 -2.80 -1.48
C TYR A 30 7.94 -2.48 -0.21
N SER A 31 8.56 -2.49 0.98
CA SER A 31 7.93 -2.22 2.28
C SER A 31 7.06 -0.96 2.33
N PRO A 32 7.56 0.22 1.91
CA PRO A 32 6.74 1.43 1.96
C PRO A 32 5.60 1.42 0.93
N LEU A 33 5.86 0.88 -0.26
CA LEU A 33 4.91 0.86 -1.37
C LEU A 33 3.69 -0.02 -1.08
N HIS A 34 3.91 -1.23 -0.52
CA HIS A 34 2.78 -2.09 -0.14
C HIS A 34 1.98 -1.51 1.02
N LYS A 35 2.64 -0.95 2.05
CA LYS A 35 1.92 -0.39 3.19
C LYS A 35 1.07 0.80 2.75
N LEU A 36 1.60 1.64 1.84
CA LEU A 36 0.88 2.78 1.32
C LEU A 36 -0.34 2.34 0.52
N SER A 37 -0.18 1.48 -0.48
CA SER A 37 -1.29 1.04 -1.34
C SER A 37 -2.40 0.34 -0.55
N ARG A 38 -2.04 -0.43 0.48
CA ARG A 38 -3.02 -1.07 1.37
C ARG A 38 -3.73 -0.07 2.26
N ARG A 39 -3.01 0.89 2.86
CA ARG A 39 -3.60 1.91 3.73
C ARG A 39 -4.50 2.85 2.93
N SER A 40 -4.07 3.30 1.75
CA SER A 40 -4.89 4.13 0.87
C SER A 40 -6.15 3.42 0.41
N ALA A 41 -6.05 2.16 0.00
CA ALA A 41 -7.23 1.36 -0.33
C ALA A 41 -8.17 1.20 0.87
N ALA A 42 -7.66 0.83 2.05
CA ALA A 42 -8.48 0.64 3.24
C ALA A 42 -9.21 1.92 3.67
N THR A 43 -8.52 3.05 3.71
CA THR A 43 -9.15 4.32 4.08
C THR A 43 -10.14 4.80 3.03
N ALA A 44 -9.81 4.62 1.75
CA ALA A 44 -10.75 4.90 0.67
C ALA A 44 -12.02 4.03 0.80
N SER A 45 -11.89 2.76 1.14
CA SER A 45 -13.04 1.88 1.40
C SER A 45 -13.91 2.39 2.55
N ILE A 46 -13.31 2.89 3.64
CA ILE A 46 -14.06 3.47 4.76
C ILE A 46 -14.87 4.68 4.29
N PHE A 47 -14.24 5.62 3.57
CA PHE A 47 -14.95 6.78 3.02
C PHE A 47 -16.05 6.40 2.04
N VAL A 48 -15.80 5.42 1.17
CA VAL A 48 -16.80 4.90 0.23
C VAL A 48 -17.98 4.28 0.98
N LEU A 49 -17.73 3.46 2.00
CA LEU A 49 -18.79 2.79 2.76
C LEU A 49 -19.64 3.78 3.56
N ILE A 50 -19.01 4.74 4.24
CA ILE A 50 -19.73 5.79 4.99
C ILE A 50 -20.57 6.64 4.01
N SER A 51 -19.96 7.08 2.91
CA SER A 51 -20.65 7.90 1.91
C SER A 51 -21.79 7.13 1.23
N ALA A 52 -21.58 5.86 0.88
CA ALA A 52 -22.62 5.00 0.31
C ALA A 52 -23.79 4.83 1.28
N SER A 53 -23.49 4.55 2.55
CA SER A 53 -24.50 4.38 3.59
C SER A 53 -25.34 5.64 3.77
N TYR A 54 -24.69 6.81 3.77
CA TYR A 54 -25.38 8.10 3.83
C TYR A 54 -26.24 8.38 2.59
N LEU A 55 -25.70 8.13 1.39
CA LEU A 55 -26.45 8.34 0.13
C LEU A 55 -27.66 7.42 0.03
N ILE A 56 -27.52 6.15 0.44
CA ILE A 56 -28.61 5.18 0.50
C ILE A 56 -29.66 5.61 1.53
N ALA A 57 -29.25 6.06 2.72
CA ALA A 57 -30.15 6.60 3.74
C ALA A 57 -30.96 7.82 3.25
N GLY A 58 -30.43 8.56 2.28
CA GLY A 58 -31.12 9.69 1.63
C GLY A 58 -32.21 9.30 0.63
N LEU A 59 -32.30 8.04 0.22
CA LEU A 59 -33.33 7.58 -0.71
C LEU A 59 -34.70 7.55 0.00
N SER A 60 -35.75 7.94 -0.72
CA SER A 60 -37.13 7.98 -0.20
C SER A 60 -37.60 6.65 0.40
N LEU A 61 -37.03 5.55 -0.08
CA LEU A 61 -37.31 4.18 0.32
C LEU A 61 -36.89 3.86 1.77
N PHE A 62 -35.94 4.61 2.35
CA PHE A 62 -35.42 4.36 3.70
C PHE A 62 -35.85 5.40 4.75
N LYS A 63 -36.67 6.38 4.38
CA LYS A 63 -37.09 7.49 5.27
C LYS A 63 -37.76 7.06 6.58
N SER A 64 -38.43 5.91 6.61
CA SER A 64 -39.15 5.37 7.78
C SER A 64 -38.41 4.24 8.50
N THR A 65 -37.16 3.98 8.12
CA THR A 65 -36.33 2.92 8.71
C THR A 65 -35.25 3.51 9.61
N PRO A 66 -34.65 2.73 10.55
CA PRO A 66 -33.51 3.18 11.35
C PRO A 66 -32.31 3.66 10.51
N ILE A 67 -32.23 3.22 9.24
CA ILE A 67 -31.23 3.66 8.27
C ILE A 67 -31.48 5.12 7.86
N GLY A 68 -32.73 5.56 7.76
CA GLY A 68 -33.09 6.95 7.47
C GLY A 68 -32.70 7.94 8.57
N ASP A 69 -32.62 7.49 9.82
CA ASP A 69 -32.15 8.31 10.95
C ASP A 69 -30.63 8.59 10.88
N LEU A 70 -29.88 7.80 10.11
CA LEU A 70 -28.45 8.01 9.87
C LEU A 70 -28.18 9.31 9.09
N LYS A 71 -29.12 9.70 8.21
CA LYS A 71 -29.08 10.99 7.52
C LYS A 71 -29.24 12.15 8.51
N LYS A 72 -30.19 12.03 9.44
CA LYS A 72 -30.42 13.04 10.49
C LYS A 72 -29.19 13.23 11.37
N LEU A 73 -28.43 12.15 11.63
CA LEU A 73 -27.19 12.21 12.41
C LEU A 73 -26.10 13.02 11.70
N GLY A 74 -25.98 12.88 10.37
CA GLY A 74 -25.11 13.74 9.54
C GLY A 74 -25.56 15.20 9.51
N ASP A 75 -26.87 15.45 9.59
CA ASP A 75 -27.44 16.81 9.67
C ASP A 75 -27.30 17.45 11.07
N ILE A 76 -27.10 16.66 12.14
CA ILE A 76 -26.97 17.13 13.54
C ILE A 76 -25.54 17.53 13.91
N VAL A 77 -24.50 16.98 13.25
CA VAL A 77 -23.08 17.25 13.57
C VAL A 77 -22.63 18.68 13.17
N ILE A 78 -23.55 19.54 12.76
CA ILE A 78 -23.28 20.91 12.33
C ILE A 78 -23.00 21.79 13.56
N PHE A 79 -21.74 22.18 13.75
CA PHE A 79 -21.45 23.48 14.32
C PHE A 79 -21.82 24.51 13.25
N ASP A 80 -22.85 25.31 13.47
CA ASP A 80 -23.26 26.41 12.59
C ASP A 80 -22.18 27.51 12.57
N LEU A 81 -21.07 27.21 11.88
CA LEU A 81 -19.95 28.09 11.64
C LEU A 81 -20.19 28.69 10.26
N GLY A 82 -20.72 29.91 10.23
CA GLY A 82 -21.01 30.61 8.98
C GLY A 82 -19.84 30.55 7.99
N ASN A 83 -20.13 30.49 6.68
CA ASN A 83 -19.19 30.23 5.58
C ASN A 83 -17.80 30.89 5.69
N LYS A 84 -17.69 32.10 6.27
CA LYS A 84 -16.40 32.77 6.52
C LYS A 84 -15.54 32.07 7.57
N ALA A 85 -16.11 31.61 8.68
CA ALA A 85 -15.39 30.87 9.72
C ALA A 85 -14.90 29.52 9.21
N LEU A 86 -15.64 28.92 8.28
CA LEU A 86 -15.33 27.65 7.63
C LEU A 86 -14.15 27.78 6.64
N VAL A 87 -14.13 28.82 5.80
CA VAL A 87 -12.99 29.13 4.93
C VAL A 87 -11.74 29.44 5.76
N VAL A 88 -11.91 30.19 6.85
CA VAL A 88 -10.81 30.52 7.77
C VAL A 88 -10.26 29.26 8.45
N SER A 89 -11.10 28.35 8.94
CA SER A 89 -10.66 27.14 9.65
C SER A 89 -9.87 26.18 8.73
N ILE A 90 -10.32 26.00 7.48
CA ILE A 90 -9.61 25.24 6.45
C ILE A 90 -8.28 25.92 6.11
N ALA A 91 -8.29 27.24 5.89
CA ALA A 91 -7.08 27.99 5.59
C ALA A 91 -6.06 27.90 6.74
N THR A 92 -6.49 28.05 8.00
CA THR A 92 -5.61 27.90 9.17
C THR A 92 -5.09 26.48 9.33
N SER A 93 -5.90 25.45 9.05
CA SER A 93 -5.46 24.05 9.09
C SER A 93 -4.39 23.79 8.02
N PHE A 94 -4.56 24.36 6.82
CA PHE A 94 -3.58 24.27 5.74
C PHE A 94 -2.28 25.03 6.04
N VAL A 95 -2.38 26.21 6.65
CA VAL A 95 -1.22 27.04 7.04
C VAL A 95 -0.42 26.40 8.18
N THR A 96 -1.07 26.01 9.28
CA THR A 96 -0.42 25.31 10.40
C THR A 96 0.28 24.03 9.95
N PHE A 97 -0.34 23.29 9.04
CA PHE A 97 0.28 22.11 8.44
C PHE A 97 1.48 22.45 7.55
N SER A 98 1.38 23.51 6.73
CA SER A 98 2.49 23.97 5.88
C SER A 98 3.70 24.39 6.73
N ILE A 99 3.44 25.03 7.87
CA ILE A 99 4.47 25.39 8.87
C ILE A 99 5.07 24.13 9.50
N TYR A 100 4.25 23.14 9.89
CA TYR A 100 4.75 21.87 10.42
C TYR A 100 5.62 21.09 9.42
N LEU A 101 5.22 21.03 8.14
CA LEU A 101 6.04 20.42 7.09
C LEU A 101 7.35 21.17 6.89
N TRP A 102 7.32 22.49 6.91
CA TRP A 102 8.52 23.32 6.78
C TRP A 102 9.49 23.09 7.94
N LEU A 103 8.99 23.07 9.18
CA LEU A 103 9.77 22.78 10.39
C LEU A 103 10.37 21.36 10.34
N LYS A 104 9.59 20.36 9.91
CA LYS A 104 10.07 18.97 9.84
C LYS A 104 11.08 18.76 8.71
N LYS A 105 10.88 19.43 7.55
CA LYS A 105 11.86 19.45 6.44
C LYS A 105 13.16 20.11 6.89
N TRP A 106 13.07 21.22 7.63
CA TRP A 106 14.22 21.90 8.22
C TRP A 106 14.95 21.01 9.24
N GLN A 107 14.23 20.27 10.08
CA GLN A 107 14.80 19.34 11.05
C GLN A 107 15.49 18.13 10.38
N ASN A 108 14.92 17.62 9.29
CA ASN A 108 15.51 16.54 8.51
C ASN A 108 16.67 17.01 7.64
N SER A 109 16.69 18.29 7.21
CA SER A 109 17.81 18.89 6.47
C SER A 109 19.11 18.93 7.28
N LYS A 110 19.04 18.84 8.61
CA LYS A 110 20.22 18.78 9.50
C LYS A 110 20.74 17.35 9.72
N LYS A 111 20.06 16.31 9.24
CA LYS A 111 20.52 14.92 9.29
C LYS A 111 21.03 14.51 7.91
N GLU A 112 22.34 14.53 7.72
CA GLU A 112 22.98 14.19 6.46
C GLU A 112 22.84 12.69 6.10
N GLN A 113 22.69 12.50 4.78
CA GLN A 113 22.88 11.32 3.93
C GLN A 113 22.83 9.90 4.53
N GLY A 114 21.78 9.17 4.14
CA GLY A 114 21.84 7.72 4.08
C GLY A 114 20.54 6.98 4.39
N SER A 115 19.44 7.25 3.68
CA SER A 115 18.37 6.27 3.36
C SER A 115 17.07 6.95 2.92
N THR A 116 16.54 6.47 1.79
CA THR A 116 15.11 6.45 1.41
C THR A 116 14.25 7.63 1.91
N THR A 117 14.53 8.84 1.43
CA THR A 117 13.77 10.06 1.74
C THR A 117 12.36 10.08 1.12
N TYR A 118 12.15 9.35 0.02
CA TYR A 118 10.88 9.34 -0.72
C TYR A 118 9.68 8.75 0.05
N PRO A 119 9.74 7.57 0.69
CA PRO A 119 8.57 7.00 1.36
C PRO A 119 8.05 7.83 2.54
N ILE A 120 8.91 8.57 3.23
CA ILE A 120 8.54 9.38 4.41
C ILE A 120 7.71 10.60 3.99
N GLN A 121 8.02 11.23 2.86
CA GLN A 121 7.28 12.40 2.35
C GLN A 121 5.89 11.99 1.86
N PHE A 122 5.77 10.85 1.17
CA PHE A 122 4.48 10.33 0.71
C PHE A 122 3.55 9.93 1.87
N TYR A 123 4.09 9.38 2.96
CA TYR A 123 3.31 9.07 4.15
C TYR A 123 2.72 10.29 4.84
N GLN A 124 3.46 11.41 4.83
CA GLN A 124 3.01 12.67 5.41
C GLN A 124 1.90 13.30 4.57
N SER A 125 2.02 13.27 3.25
CA SER A 125 0.97 13.70 2.34
C SER A 125 -0.30 12.85 2.47
N TYR A 126 -0.15 11.53 2.58
CA TYR A 126 -1.28 10.63 2.82
C TYR A 126 -1.97 10.93 4.15
N PHE A 127 -1.22 11.06 5.24
CA PHE A 127 -1.78 11.40 6.55
C PHE A 127 -2.53 12.73 6.51
N LEU A 128 -2.02 13.75 5.81
CA LEU A 128 -2.75 15.00 5.60
C LEU A 128 -4.07 14.80 4.87
N ILE A 129 -4.07 14.10 3.73
CA ILE A 129 -5.30 13.92 2.95
C ILE A 129 -6.36 13.25 3.80
N ILE A 130 -5.96 12.25 4.60
CA ILE A 130 -6.88 11.56 5.51
C ILE A 130 -7.34 12.46 6.67
N SER A 131 -6.44 13.19 7.33
CA SER A 131 -6.82 14.06 8.45
C SER A 131 -7.70 15.22 8.00
N THR A 132 -7.40 15.83 6.85
CA THR A 132 -8.23 16.90 6.25
C THR A 132 -9.58 16.35 5.79
N GLY A 133 -9.60 15.12 5.24
CA GLY A 133 -10.83 14.40 4.92
C GLY A 133 -11.71 14.14 6.15
N ILE A 134 -11.11 13.74 7.28
CA ILE A 134 -11.85 13.56 8.53
C ILE A 134 -12.31 14.91 9.10
N SER A 135 -11.46 15.93 9.11
CA SER A 135 -11.85 17.26 9.60
C SER A 135 -13.00 17.84 8.78
N SER A 136 -13.02 17.64 7.46
CA SER A 136 -14.13 18.12 6.63
C SER A 136 -15.45 17.40 6.92
N LEU A 137 -15.44 16.15 7.41
CA LEU A 137 -16.67 15.51 7.93
C LEU A 137 -17.28 16.24 9.14
N LEU A 138 -16.47 16.99 9.89
CA LEU A 138 -16.93 17.70 11.09
C LEU A 138 -17.46 19.11 10.79
N PHE A 139 -17.06 19.71 9.66
CA PHE A 139 -17.32 21.12 9.36
C PHE A 139 -18.18 21.36 8.13
N PHE A 140 -18.38 20.36 7.26
CA PHE A 140 -19.18 20.52 6.04
C PHE A 140 -20.51 19.79 6.11
N GLU A 141 -21.51 20.33 5.40
CA GLU A 141 -22.77 19.65 5.14
C GLU A 141 -22.51 18.32 4.43
N TRP A 142 -22.90 17.22 5.07
CA TRP A 142 -22.70 15.88 4.56
C TRP A 142 -23.39 15.68 3.20
N GLN A 143 -24.50 16.38 2.96
CA GLN A 143 -25.21 16.31 1.69
C GLN A 143 -24.37 16.74 0.48
N GLN A 144 -23.49 17.71 0.64
CA GLN A 144 -22.60 18.20 -0.42
C GLN A 144 -21.29 17.41 -0.47
N LEU A 145 -20.79 16.99 0.70
CA LEU A 145 -19.47 16.34 0.84
C LEU A 145 -19.49 14.85 0.50
N MET A 146 -20.55 14.11 0.87
CA MET A 146 -20.63 12.66 0.71
C MET A 146 -20.55 12.19 -0.75
N PRO A 147 -21.19 12.83 -1.76
CA PRO A 147 -21.00 12.48 -3.16
C PRO A 147 -19.54 12.62 -3.63
N VAL A 148 -18.86 13.69 -3.19
CA VAL A 148 -17.46 13.97 -3.55
C VAL A 148 -16.53 12.93 -2.92
N PHE A 149 -16.75 12.59 -1.64
CA PHE A 149 -15.98 11.58 -0.92
C PHE A 149 -16.21 10.18 -1.48
N PHE A 150 -17.44 9.87 -1.89
CA PHE A 150 -17.74 8.63 -2.58
C PHE A 150 -16.95 8.53 -3.89
N ALA A 151 -17.02 9.54 -4.76
CA ALA A 151 -16.33 9.53 -6.05
C ALA A 151 -14.80 9.49 -5.90
N ALA A 152 -14.24 10.38 -5.07
CA ALA A 152 -12.81 10.44 -4.81
C ALA A 152 -12.29 9.15 -4.13
N GLY A 153 -13.02 8.64 -3.15
CA GLY A 153 -12.72 7.38 -2.49
C GLY A 153 -12.72 6.21 -3.47
N LEU A 154 -13.68 6.15 -4.38
CA LEU A 154 -13.77 5.09 -5.38
C LEU A 154 -12.61 5.15 -6.38
N ILE A 155 -12.22 6.34 -6.84
CA ILE A 155 -11.02 6.55 -7.69
C ILE A 155 -9.75 6.11 -6.95
N ILE A 156 -9.55 6.57 -5.70
CA ILE A 156 -8.37 6.22 -4.90
C ILE A 156 -8.33 4.70 -4.64
N PHE A 157 -9.47 4.08 -4.35
CA PHE A 157 -9.58 2.64 -4.14
C PHE A 157 -9.18 1.87 -5.41
N ILE A 158 -9.76 2.22 -6.56
CA ILE A 158 -9.45 1.58 -7.84
C ILE A 158 -7.98 1.75 -8.20
N LEU A 159 -7.43 2.96 -8.08
CA LEU A 159 -6.03 3.21 -8.39
C LEU A 159 -5.09 2.47 -7.44
N SER A 160 -5.35 2.52 -6.14
CA SER A 160 -4.52 1.84 -5.13
C SER A 160 -4.54 0.33 -5.32
N TYR A 161 -5.72 -0.24 -5.58
CA TYR A 161 -5.89 -1.66 -5.88
C TYR A 161 -5.17 -2.04 -7.18
N SER A 162 -5.37 -1.26 -8.25
CA SER A 162 -4.79 -1.51 -9.57
C SER A 162 -3.27 -1.38 -9.55
N ILE A 163 -2.72 -0.39 -8.86
CA ILE A 163 -1.27 -0.22 -8.70
C ILE A 163 -0.68 -1.39 -7.91
N ASN A 164 -1.32 -1.78 -6.79
CA ASN A 164 -0.83 -2.90 -5.99
C ASN A 164 -0.88 -4.23 -6.76
N ARG A 165 -1.88 -4.42 -7.62
CA ARG A 165 -2.04 -5.61 -8.45
C ARG A 165 -1.10 -5.60 -9.67
N LYS A 166 -0.88 -4.45 -10.32
CA LYS A 166 -0.01 -4.31 -11.49
C LYS A 166 1.46 -4.48 -11.15
N PHE A 167 1.90 -3.84 -10.08
CA PHE A 167 3.30 -3.88 -9.68
C PHE A 167 3.58 -4.95 -8.62
N GLY A 168 2.55 -5.67 -8.17
CA GLY A 168 2.68 -6.78 -7.24
C GLY A 168 3.34 -6.42 -5.91
N TYR A 169 3.28 -5.16 -5.45
CA TYR A 169 4.07 -4.68 -4.30
C TYR A 169 3.91 -5.54 -3.05
N THR A 170 2.67 -5.95 -2.74
CA THR A 170 2.40 -6.82 -1.59
C THR A 170 3.02 -8.22 -1.78
N ARG A 171 2.89 -8.81 -2.97
CA ARG A 171 3.43 -10.13 -3.29
C ARG A 171 4.95 -10.12 -3.31
N ALA A 172 5.55 -9.13 -3.99
CA ALA A 172 6.99 -8.93 -4.06
C ALA A 172 7.60 -8.65 -2.67
N TRP A 173 6.95 -7.83 -1.84
CA TRP A 173 7.38 -7.61 -0.46
C TRP A 173 7.36 -8.91 0.35
N SER A 174 6.22 -9.62 0.34
CA SER A 174 6.03 -10.86 1.11
C SER A 174 7.03 -11.94 0.68
N ARG A 175 7.24 -12.10 -0.62
CA ARG A 175 8.19 -13.05 -1.21
C ARG A 175 9.61 -12.73 -0.77
N ASN A 176 10.10 -11.53 -1.01
CA ASN A 176 11.47 -11.16 -0.65
C ASN A 176 11.74 -11.31 0.86
N ARG A 177 10.76 -10.97 1.71
CA ARG A 177 10.88 -11.19 3.16
C ARG A 177 11.00 -12.68 3.50
N LEU A 178 10.12 -13.51 2.95
CA LEU A 178 10.12 -14.95 3.18
C LEU A 178 11.42 -15.61 2.70
N TYR A 179 11.93 -15.21 1.53
CA TYR A 179 13.18 -15.74 0.99
C TYR A 179 14.40 -15.32 1.82
N ALA A 180 14.42 -14.08 2.36
CA ALA A 180 15.45 -13.68 3.33
C ALA A 180 15.42 -14.54 4.61
N GLU A 181 14.22 -14.86 5.11
CA GLU A 181 14.05 -15.76 6.27
C GLU A 181 14.50 -17.19 5.95
N LYS A 182 14.18 -17.72 4.77
CA LYS A 182 14.63 -19.05 4.32
C LYS A 182 16.15 -19.15 4.20
N VAL A 183 16.82 -18.11 3.68
CA VAL A 183 18.29 -18.05 3.63
C VAL A 183 18.88 -18.11 5.05
N ARG A 184 18.33 -17.33 6.00
CA ARG A 184 18.76 -17.38 7.41
C ARG A 184 18.56 -18.76 8.04
N LEU A 185 17.48 -19.44 7.68
CA LEU A 185 17.18 -20.77 8.21
C LEU A 185 18.16 -21.82 7.68
N ILE A 186 18.58 -21.72 6.41
CA ILE A 186 19.64 -22.58 5.85
C ILE A 186 20.97 -22.32 6.56
N ASP A 187 21.34 -21.04 6.74
CA ASP A 187 22.56 -20.64 7.46
C ASP A 187 22.57 -21.17 8.91
N ALA A 188 21.47 -21.00 9.63
CA ALA A 188 21.33 -21.50 10.99
C ALA A 188 21.44 -23.02 11.07
N ARG A 189 20.89 -23.77 10.11
CA ARG A 189 21.02 -25.23 10.03
C ARG A 189 22.45 -25.68 9.75
N TYR A 190 23.17 -24.95 8.89
CA TYR A 190 24.57 -25.21 8.62
C TYR A 190 25.44 -24.94 9.85
N LYS A 191 25.31 -23.75 10.46
CA LYS A 191 26.11 -23.34 11.64
C LYS A 191 25.85 -24.18 12.88
N SER A 192 24.66 -24.76 13.02
CA SER A 192 24.32 -25.69 14.10
C SER A 192 24.78 -27.13 13.85
N GLY A 193 25.36 -27.42 12.68
CA GLY A 193 25.77 -28.78 12.31
C GLY A 193 24.60 -29.72 11.96
N MET A 194 23.37 -29.21 11.83
CA MET A 194 22.22 -30.03 11.40
C MET A 194 22.32 -30.49 9.94
N ILE A 195 23.02 -29.73 9.11
CA ILE A 195 23.28 -30.07 7.70
C ILE A 195 24.74 -29.82 7.35
N PHE A 196 25.29 -30.66 6.47
CA PHE A 196 26.63 -30.47 5.93
C PHE A 196 26.67 -29.31 4.92
N ARG A 197 27.88 -28.80 4.71
CA ARG A 197 28.15 -27.68 3.79
C ARG A 197 27.59 -27.90 2.38
N ASP A 198 27.78 -29.09 1.81
CA ASP A 198 27.35 -29.39 0.44
C ASP A 198 25.82 -29.34 0.33
N LYS A 199 25.13 -29.89 1.32
CA LYS A 199 23.66 -29.84 1.40
C LYS A 199 23.13 -28.42 1.60
N ALA A 200 23.79 -27.63 2.46
CA ALA A 200 23.42 -26.22 2.65
C ALA A 200 23.60 -25.41 1.36
N HIS A 201 24.64 -25.71 0.58
CA HIS A 201 24.89 -25.07 -0.69
C HIS A 201 23.86 -25.47 -1.76
N GLU A 202 23.50 -26.75 -1.82
CA GLU A 202 22.44 -27.26 -2.71
C GLU A 202 21.08 -26.64 -2.36
N ASP A 203 20.70 -26.62 -1.08
CA ASP A 203 19.46 -26.03 -0.60
C ASP A 203 19.38 -24.53 -0.92
N LEU A 204 20.51 -23.81 -0.81
CA LEU A 204 20.58 -22.38 -1.14
C LEU A 204 20.42 -22.15 -2.65
N LEU A 205 21.07 -22.94 -3.50
CA LEU A 205 20.92 -22.81 -4.96
C LEU A 205 19.49 -23.13 -5.41
N LYS A 206 18.90 -24.22 -4.89
CA LYS A 206 17.49 -24.55 -5.13
C LYS A 206 16.56 -23.43 -4.71
N LEU A 207 16.85 -22.78 -3.58
CA LEU A 207 16.07 -21.64 -3.11
C LEU A 207 16.17 -20.45 -4.08
N LEU A 208 17.35 -20.15 -4.62
CA LEU A 208 17.54 -19.08 -5.60
C LEU A 208 16.81 -19.38 -6.91
N GLU A 209 16.89 -20.61 -7.42
CA GLU A 209 16.18 -21.05 -8.63
C GLU A 209 14.66 -20.94 -8.44
N GLN A 210 14.12 -21.45 -7.33
CA GLN A 210 12.70 -21.32 -6.99
C GLN A 210 12.24 -19.86 -6.92
N TYR A 211 13.09 -18.96 -6.42
CA TYR A 211 12.78 -17.53 -6.37
C TYR A 211 12.61 -16.95 -7.78
N GLU A 212 13.49 -17.32 -8.71
CA GLU A 212 13.46 -16.84 -10.10
C GLU A 212 12.23 -17.37 -10.84
N GLU A 213 11.96 -18.67 -10.73
CA GLU A 213 10.76 -19.30 -11.29
C GLU A 213 9.48 -18.64 -10.78
N GLN A 214 9.33 -18.46 -9.46
CA GLN A 214 8.17 -17.79 -8.89
C GLN A 214 8.06 -16.33 -9.35
N THR A 215 9.17 -15.62 -9.45
CA THR A 215 9.18 -14.23 -9.94
C THR A 215 8.73 -14.16 -11.39
N HIS A 216 9.18 -15.10 -12.23
CA HIS A 216 8.79 -15.18 -13.63
C HIS A 216 7.30 -15.52 -13.78
N GLN A 217 6.83 -16.56 -13.10
CA GLN A 217 5.41 -16.96 -13.08
C GLN A 217 4.52 -15.82 -12.62
N ASP A 218 4.90 -15.11 -11.55
CA ASP A 218 4.15 -13.96 -11.05
C ASP A 218 4.04 -12.84 -12.09
N THR A 219 5.14 -12.54 -12.77
CA THR A 219 5.17 -11.50 -13.81
C THR A 219 4.26 -11.88 -14.97
N VAL A 220 4.39 -13.12 -15.48
CA VAL A 220 3.58 -13.63 -16.59
C VAL A 220 2.09 -13.67 -16.22
N ASN A 221 1.75 -14.18 -15.03
CA ASN A 221 0.37 -14.24 -14.55
C ASN A 221 -0.26 -12.85 -14.41
N ASP A 222 0.50 -11.87 -13.93
CA ASP A 222 0.00 -10.50 -13.84
C ASP A 222 -0.26 -9.94 -15.26
N TYR A 223 0.64 -10.12 -16.22
CA TYR A 223 0.40 -9.72 -17.62
C TYR A 223 -0.84 -10.39 -18.23
N ILE A 224 -1.00 -11.70 -18.06
CA ILE A 224 -2.18 -12.44 -18.54
C ILE A 224 -3.46 -11.94 -17.87
N SER A 225 -3.45 -11.73 -16.55
CA SER A 225 -4.60 -11.23 -15.80
C SER A 225 -5.02 -9.84 -16.28
N TYR A 226 -4.07 -8.95 -16.61
CA TYR A 226 -4.38 -7.63 -17.15
C TYR A 226 -4.96 -7.69 -18.57
N GLY A 227 -4.33 -8.48 -19.45
CA GLY A 227 -4.81 -8.67 -20.82
C GLY A 227 -6.23 -9.28 -20.85
N ASN A 228 -6.46 -10.33 -20.06
CA ASN A 228 -7.77 -10.98 -19.98
C ASN A 228 -8.83 -10.08 -19.34
N SER A 229 -8.48 -9.26 -18.35
CA SER A 229 -9.42 -8.31 -17.75
C SER A 229 -9.82 -7.22 -18.75
N ALA A 230 -8.88 -6.66 -19.51
CA ALA A 230 -9.17 -5.66 -20.54
C ALA A 230 -10.06 -6.23 -21.66
N LEU A 231 -9.75 -7.45 -22.12
CA LEU A 231 -10.55 -8.14 -23.15
C LEU A 231 -11.94 -8.52 -22.65
N ASN A 232 -12.08 -8.92 -21.38
CA ASN A 232 -13.39 -9.24 -20.80
C ASN A 232 -14.26 -8.00 -20.63
N THR A 233 -13.68 -6.85 -20.24
CA THR A 233 -14.42 -5.58 -20.19
C THR A 233 -14.87 -5.14 -21.58
N LEU A 234 -14.02 -5.26 -22.61
CA LEU A 234 -14.39 -4.98 -24.01
C LEU A 234 -15.48 -5.92 -24.53
N LYS A 235 -15.42 -7.21 -24.17
CA LYS A 235 -16.48 -8.18 -24.49
C LYS A 235 -17.78 -7.89 -23.75
N GLY A 236 -17.70 -7.41 -22.51
CA GLY A 236 -18.85 -7.00 -21.70
C GLY A 236 -19.56 -5.76 -22.24
N LEU A 237 -18.82 -4.78 -22.78
CA LEU A 237 -19.38 -3.59 -23.43
C LEU A 237 -20.06 -3.87 -24.78
N ARG A 238 -19.79 -5.04 -25.38
CA ARG A 238 -20.43 -5.48 -26.63
C ARG A 238 -21.78 -6.19 -26.39
N LYS A 239 -22.09 -6.54 -25.14
CA LYS A 239 -23.38 -7.14 -24.74
C LYS A 239 -24.30 -6.07 -24.16
#